data_AF-A0A0G0NUH0-F1
#
_entry.id   AF-A0A0G0NUH0-F1
#
_cell.length_a   1.000
_cell.length_b   1.000
_cell.length_c   1.000
_cell.angle_alpha   90.00
_cell.angle_beta   90.00
_cell.angle_gamma   90.00
#
_symmetry.space_group_name_H-M   'P 1'
#
loop_
_entity.id
_entity.type
_entity.pdbx_description
1 polymer ?
#
loop_
_entity_poly.entity_id
_entity_poly.type
_entity_poly.pdbx_seq_one_letter_code
_entity_poly.pdbx_strand_id
1 'polypeptide(L)'
;MPTHFAQTRKLNSAAATLIKDTLSTSQLSYFAVLGSGNTFGDSILTISTTLGPSKTTNNLFIGDTLSIGIGDSMHTYLVRDIGNTATIALNVGLSAVDLGTGAVAIATRSAVHTITFNPQSNVAGGIWQFLIKATDGTDESYNDGIPDQKGFDLGAAGANILTAGDVTCPWGATASVGTTTSVTTGTPSVTSYYHVIQCALGAGETNPTTGSSTVVIGNTNKLINPTKGIGNTVEGYADLYTFYIRHTDSGGTPIEPDAQGKIALIEAVRVTATVDPTLTFTIDTTDTIGSTACGPGTVLSSAQTNVTATAVPFGSVAIGSTANQLAQRLGVITNLRK
;
A
#
# COMPACT_ATOMS: atom_id res chain seq x y z
N MET A 1 35.10 60.38 18.31
CA MET A 1 34.77 59.02 18.77
C MET A 1 33.83 58.41 17.75
N PRO A 2 34.23 57.40 16.96
CA PRO A 2 33.30 56.72 16.08
C PRO A 2 32.57 55.63 16.88
N THR A 3 31.26 55.78 17.00
CA THR A 3 30.35 54.74 17.51
C THR A 3 30.26 53.63 16.46
N HIS A 4 30.97 52.52 16.70
CA HIS A 4 30.72 51.27 16.00
C HIS A 4 29.38 50.70 16.48
N PHE A 5 28.32 50.94 15.72
CA PHE A 5 27.15 50.07 15.77
C PHE A 5 27.57 48.72 15.17
N ALA A 6 27.75 47.72 16.02
CA ALA A 6 27.81 46.34 15.58
C ALA A 6 26.44 46.02 14.96
N GLN A 7 26.41 45.85 13.64
CA GLN A 7 25.28 45.21 12.98
C GLN A 7 25.19 43.80 13.57
N THR A 8 24.26 43.60 14.50
CA THR A 8 23.95 42.26 15.02
C THR A 8 23.59 41.41 13.81
N ARG A 9 24.44 40.42 13.48
CA ARG A 9 24.04 39.37 12.54
C ARG A 9 22.74 38.79 13.10
N LYS A 10 21.69 38.71 12.27
CA LYS A 10 20.50 37.92 12.62
C LYS A 10 21.03 36.56 13.07
N LEU A 11 20.80 36.20 14.33
CA LEU A 11 20.98 34.83 14.76
C LEU A 11 19.93 34.04 13.98
N ASN A 12 20.36 33.26 12.99
CA ASN A 12 19.49 32.28 12.39
C ASN A 12 19.13 31.30 13.51
N SER A 13 17.85 31.16 13.81
CA SER A 13 17.42 30.08 14.70
C SER A 13 17.86 28.73 14.09
N ALA A 14 18.14 27.76 14.96
CA ALA A 14 18.41 26.40 14.53
C ALA A 14 17.13 25.78 13.94
N ALA A 15 17.27 24.95 12.90
CA ALA A 15 16.14 24.21 12.34
C ALA A 15 15.53 23.24 13.37
N ALA A 16 14.27 22.84 13.16
CA ALA A 16 13.65 21.76 13.93
C ALA A 16 14.50 20.48 13.92
N THR A 17 14.45 19.72 15.01
CA THR A 17 15.26 18.50 15.20
C THR A 17 14.39 17.28 15.47
N LEU A 18 15.01 16.09 15.52
CA LEU A 18 14.33 14.79 15.76
C LEU A 18 13.11 14.57 14.86
N ILE A 19 13.27 14.95 13.60
CA ILE A 19 12.19 14.87 12.62
C ILE A 19 12.01 13.44 12.12
N LYS A 20 10.75 12.99 12.09
CA LYS A 20 10.37 11.67 11.60
C LYS A 20 8.95 11.72 11.04
N ASP A 21 8.75 11.14 9.86
CA ASP A 21 7.44 10.86 9.31
C ASP A 21 7.17 9.35 9.36
N THR A 22 6.04 8.96 9.91
CA THR A 22 5.58 7.56 9.96
C THR A 22 4.29 7.44 9.18
N LEU A 23 4.29 6.56 8.18
CA LEU A 23 3.11 6.28 7.37
C LEU A 23 2.28 5.15 7.99
N SER A 24 0.95 5.26 7.91
CA SER A 24 0.04 4.15 8.24
C SER A 24 0.22 2.94 7.31
N THR A 25 0.74 3.17 6.10
CA THR A 25 1.20 2.13 5.18
C THR A 25 2.36 2.67 4.34
N SER A 26 3.43 1.90 4.20
CA SER A 26 4.57 2.22 3.34
C SER A 26 4.44 1.64 1.92
N GLN A 27 3.28 1.08 1.58
CA GLN A 27 3.07 0.45 0.28
C GLN A 27 2.95 1.50 -0.83
N LEU A 28 3.68 1.30 -1.93
CA LEU A 28 3.51 2.06 -3.15
C LEU A 28 2.12 1.85 -3.77
N SER A 29 1.58 2.85 -4.46
CA SER A 29 0.42 2.66 -5.34
C SER A 29 0.80 1.84 -6.58
N TYR A 30 -0.21 1.34 -7.26
CA TYR A 30 -0.07 0.59 -8.50
C TYR A 30 -0.60 1.39 -9.68
N PHE A 31 0.17 1.45 -10.75
CA PHE A 31 -0.23 2.03 -12.03
C PHE A 31 0.46 1.24 -13.14
N ALA A 32 -0.30 0.44 -13.87
CA ALA A 32 0.19 -0.31 -15.03
C ALA A 32 -0.55 0.11 -16.30
N VAL A 33 0.16 0.06 -17.43
CA VAL A 33 -0.48 0.16 -18.75
C VAL A 33 -0.97 -1.22 -19.15
N LEU A 34 -2.13 -1.32 -19.79
CA LEU A 34 -2.64 -2.59 -20.30
C LEU A 34 -1.73 -3.17 -21.39
N GLY A 35 -1.57 -4.50 -21.37
CA GLY A 35 -0.84 -5.25 -22.38
C GLY A 35 -1.69 -5.50 -23.63
N SER A 36 -1.05 -6.05 -24.68
CA SER A 36 -1.77 -6.52 -25.86
C SER A 36 -2.58 -7.79 -25.55
N GLY A 37 -3.65 -8.02 -26.31
CA GLY A 37 -4.42 -9.26 -26.26
C GLY A 37 -5.59 -9.27 -25.27
N ASN A 38 -5.81 -8.20 -24.50
CA ASN A 38 -7.04 -8.04 -23.72
C ASN A 38 -8.23 -7.80 -24.66
N THR A 39 -9.32 -8.53 -24.42
CA THR A 39 -10.56 -8.45 -25.19
C THR A 39 -11.79 -8.33 -24.28
N PHE A 40 -12.91 -7.90 -24.85
CA PHE A 40 -14.14 -7.70 -24.10
C PHE A 40 -14.61 -9.01 -23.46
N GLY A 41 -14.95 -8.96 -22.17
CA GLY A 41 -15.37 -10.12 -21.40
C GLY A 41 -14.22 -10.94 -20.81
N ASP A 42 -12.96 -10.61 -21.09
CA ASP A 42 -11.82 -11.31 -20.47
C ASP A 42 -11.82 -11.09 -18.96
N SER A 43 -11.75 -12.17 -18.21
CA SER A 43 -11.56 -12.14 -16.75
C SER A 43 -10.08 -12.26 -16.36
N ILE A 44 -9.19 -12.39 -17.34
CA ILE A 44 -7.74 -12.37 -17.15
C ILE A 44 -7.20 -11.12 -17.83
N LEU A 45 -6.84 -10.13 -17.03
CA LEU A 45 -6.19 -8.92 -17.47
C LEU A 45 -4.70 -9.17 -17.66
N THR A 46 -4.19 -8.78 -18.82
CA THR A 46 -2.75 -8.74 -19.11
C THR A 46 -2.25 -7.30 -19.05
N ILE A 47 -1.19 -7.04 -18.29
CA ILE A 47 -0.51 -5.73 -18.25
C ILE A 47 0.69 -5.70 -19.19
N SER A 48 1.14 -4.51 -19.55
CA SER A 48 2.41 -4.30 -20.24
C SER A 48 3.57 -4.45 -19.26
N THR A 49 4.56 -5.26 -19.61
CA THR A 49 5.80 -5.42 -18.83
C THR A 49 6.90 -4.45 -19.27
N THR A 50 6.64 -3.60 -20.26
CA THR A 50 7.61 -2.64 -20.81
C THR A 50 7.16 -1.19 -20.68
N LEU A 51 5.85 -0.94 -20.55
CA LEU A 51 5.26 0.39 -20.45
C LEU A 51 4.70 0.68 -19.05
N GLY A 52 4.69 1.96 -18.70
CA GLY A 52 4.15 2.45 -17.43
C GLY A 52 5.10 2.29 -16.23
N PRO A 53 4.70 2.86 -15.08
CA PRO A 53 5.44 2.74 -13.82
C PRO A 53 5.51 1.30 -13.29
N SER A 54 4.36 0.63 -13.21
CA SER A 54 4.25 -0.74 -12.71
C SER A 54 4.29 -1.72 -13.88
N LYS A 55 5.39 -2.47 -13.96
CA LYS A 55 5.68 -3.43 -15.04
C LYS A 55 5.51 -4.88 -14.62
N THR A 56 5.14 -5.10 -13.36
CA THR A 56 4.87 -6.42 -12.80
C THR A 56 3.64 -6.34 -11.91
N THR A 57 2.98 -7.46 -11.67
CA THR A 57 1.85 -7.57 -10.73
C THR A 57 2.29 -7.68 -9.26
N ASN A 58 3.57 -7.50 -8.95
CA ASN A 58 4.13 -7.93 -7.65
C ASN A 58 3.73 -7.02 -6.49
N ASN A 59 3.30 -5.79 -6.77
CA ASN A 59 2.73 -4.88 -5.77
C ASN A 59 1.19 -5.01 -5.64
N LEU A 60 0.59 -6.10 -6.16
CA LEU A 60 -0.84 -6.40 -6.04
C LEU A 60 -1.11 -7.68 -5.24
N PHE A 61 -2.24 -7.66 -4.53
CA PHE A 61 -2.77 -8.76 -3.74
C PHE A 61 -4.19 -9.14 -4.15
N ILE A 62 -4.55 -10.38 -3.84
CA ILE A 62 -5.93 -10.85 -3.93
C ILE A 62 -6.82 -9.98 -3.03
N GLY A 63 -7.94 -9.52 -3.57
CA GLY A 63 -8.86 -8.60 -2.90
C GLY A 63 -8.59 -7.12 -3.19
N ASP A 64 -7.47 -6.79 -3.83
CA ASP A 64 -7.20 -5.41 -4.24
C ASP A 64 -8.24 -4.90 -5.24
N THR A 65 -8.58 -3.63 -5.09
CA THR A 65 -9.45 -2.92 -6.03
C THR A 65 -8.61 -2.27 -7.11
N LEU A 66 -8.95 -2.54 -8.38
CA LEU A 66 -8.35 -1.92 -9.56
C LEU A 66 -9.36 -1.02 -10.24
N SER A 67 -8.95 0.21 -10.53
CA SER A 67 -9.62 1.09 -11.47
C SER A 67 -8.99 0.86 -12.85
N ILE A 68 -9.76 0.38 -13.82
CA ILE A 68 -9.27 0.05 -15.16
C ILE A 68 -10.03 0.88 -16.19
N GLY A 69 -9.32 1.48 -17.14
CA GLY A 69 -9.94 2.25 -18.21
C GLY A 69 -9.02 3.30 -18.81
N ILE A 70 -9.61 4.34 -19.40
CA ILE A 70 -8.91 5.41 -20.13
C ILE A 70 -9.45 6.77 -19.70
N GLY A 71 -8.55 7.66 -19.27
CA GLY A 71 -8.92 9.01 -18.84
C GLY A 71 -9.99 8.98 -17.75
N ASP A 72 -11.10 9.68 -17.97
CA ASP A 72 -12.23 9.74 -17.03
C ASP A 72 -13.16 8.51 -17.10
N SER A 73 -12.96 7.61 -18.06
CA SER A 73 -13.78 6.41 -18.24
C SER A 73 -13.11 5.21 -17.56
N MET A 74 -13.24 5.15 -16.24
CA MET A 74 -12.62 4.11 -15.40
C MET A 74 -13.67 3.25 -14.70
N HIS A 75 -13.50 1.93 -14.75
CA HIS A 75 -14.36 0.96 -14.08
C HIS A 75 -13.63 0.23 -12.95
N THR A 76 -14.35 -0.13 -11.90
CA THR A 76 -13.78 -0.78 -10.72
C THR A 76 -13.90 -2.30 -10.79
N TYR A 77 -12.79 -2.98 -10.55
CA TYR A 77 -12.63 -4.43 -10.53
C TYR A 77 -11.99 -4.86 -9.22
N LEU A 78 -12.19 -6.14 -8.85
CA LEU A 78 -11.49 -6.77 -7.75
C LEU A 78 -10.55 -7.85 -8.27
N VAL A 79 -9.31 -7.84 -7.77
CA VAL A 79 -8.33 -8.89 -8.00
C VAL A 79 -8.81 -10.17 -7.31
N ARG A 80 -9.03 -11.23 -8.09
CA ARG A 80 -9.38 -12.57 -7.59
C ARG A 80 -8.16 -13.45 -7.43
N ASP A 81 -7.22 -13.33 -8.35
CA ASP A 81 -5.97 -14.07 -8.32
C ASP A 81 -4.88 -13.32 -9.10
N ILE A 82 -3.63 -13.68 -8.87
CA ILE A 82 -2.49 -13.17 -9.64
C ILE A 82 -1.82 -14.36 -10.34
N GLY A 83 -2.00 -14.45 -11.66
CA GLY A 83 -1.58 -15.62 -12.43
C GLY A 83 -0.06 -15.68 -12.60
N ASN A 84 0.57 -14.57 -12.99
CA ASN A 84 2.02 -14.42 -13.11
C ASN A 84 2.39 -12.94 -13.03
N THR A 85 3.65 -12.59 -13.32
CA THR A 85 4.16 -11.21 -13.27
C THR A 85 3.46 -10.24 -14.21
N ALA A 86 2.65 -10.70 -15.17
CA ALA A 86 1.94 -9.88 -16.14
C ALA A 86 0.42 -10.13 -16.19
N THR A 87 -0.12 -11.09 -15.44
CA THR A 87 -1.54 -11.48 -15.54
C THR A 87 -2.26 -11.43 -14.20
N ILE A 88 -3.47 -10.87 -14.23
CA ILE A 88 -4.33 -10.62 -13.08
C ILE A 88 -5.69 -11.23 -13.38
N ALA A 89 -6.20 -12.10 -12.52
CA ALA A 89 -7.58 -12.58 -12.62
C ALA A 89 -8.52 -11.60 -11.92
N LEU A 90 -9.60 -11.19 -12.59
CA LEU A 90 -10.59 -10.24 -12.13
C LEU A 90 -11.88 -10.95 -11.67
N ASN A 91 -12.71 -10.25 -10.89
CA ASN A 91 -14.00 -10.76 -10.42
C ASN A 91 -15.06 -10.85 -11.51
N VAL A 92 -14.93 -10.07 -12.57
CA VAL A 92 -15.84 -10.01 -13.72
C VAL A 92 -15.01 -9.78 -14.99
N GLY A 93 -15.61 -10.03 -16.15
CA GLY A 93 -14.99 -9.75 -17.44
C GLY A 93 -14.83 -8.25 -17.70
N LEU A 94 -13.77 -7.87 -18.42
CA LEU A 94 -13.49 -6.49 -18.81
C LEU A 94 -14.60 -5.89 -19.67
N SER A 95 -14.93 -4.62 -19.42
CA SER A 95 -15.84 -3.84 -20.24
C SER A 95 -15.18 -3.41 -21.55
N ALA A 96 -15.98 -3.25 -22.61
CA ALA A 96 -15.46 -2.89 -23.93
C ALA A 96 -14.82 -1.49 -23.95
N VAL A 97 -15.29 -0.60 -23.06
CA VAL A 97 -14.78 0.77 -22.92
C VAL A 97 -13.42 0.85 -22.22
N ASP A 98 -12.96 -0.24 -21.60
CA ASP A 98 -11.69 -0.29 -20.86
C ASP A 98 -10.50 -0.70 -21.73
N LEU A 99 -10.72 -1.05 -23.01
CA LEU A 99 -9.78 -1.80 -23.85
C LEU A 99 -9.12 -0.99 -24.96
N GLY A 100 -9.19 0.34 -24.92
CA GLY A 100 -8.57 1.21 -25.92
C GLY A 100 -7.07 1.47 -25.69
N THR A 101 -6.43 2.10 -26.66
CA THR A 101 -5.03 2.52 -26.59
C THR A 101 -4.81 3.45 -25.40
N GLY A 102 -3.79 3.16 -24.59
CA GLY A 102 -3.47 3.95 -23.40
C GLY A 102 -4.31 3.59 -22.18
N ALA A 103 -5.09 2.50 -22.23
CA ALA A 103 -5.77 2.00 -21.05
C ALA A 103 -4.80 1.60 -19.95
N VAL A 104 -5.20 1.87 -18.71
CA VAL A 104 -4.39 1.68 -17.51
C VAL A 104 -5.17 0.91 -16.45
N ALA A 105 -4.45 0.26 -15.55
CA ALA A 105 -4.96 -0.37 -14.34
C ALA A 105 -4.28 0.27 -13.13
N ILE A 106 -5.10 0.88 -12.27
CA ILE A 106 -4.65 1.71 -11.14
C ILE A 106 -5.17 1.14 -9.84
N ALA A 107 -4.30 0.97 -8.84
CA ALA A 107 -4.69 0.72 -7.46
C ALA A 107 -4.08 1.82 -6.58
N THR A 108 -4.91 2.70 -6.05
CA THR A 108 -4.44 3.75 -5.14
C THR A 108 -4.13 3.15 -3.77
N ARG A 109 -3.02 3.57 -3.19
CA ARG A 109 -2.66 3.37 -1.79
C ARG A 109 -2.48 4.74 -1.18
N SER A 110 -3.10 4.97 -0.04
CA SER A 110 -3.01 6.27 0.64
C SER A 110 -2.65 6.06 2.09
N ALA A 111 -1.77 6.92 2.61
CA ALA A 111 -1.29 6.82 3.97
C ALA A 111 -1.67 8.05 4.80
N VAL A 112 -1.90 7.82 6.09
CA VAL A 112 -1.85 8.88 7.09
C VAL A 112 -0.39 9.10 7.45
N HIS A 113 0.09 10.34 7.32
CA HIS A 113 1.42 10.74 7.74
C HIS A 113 1.37 11.21 9.18
N THR A 114 2.24 10.68 10.02
CA THR A 114 2.43 11.13 11.40
C THR A 114 3.82 11.70 11.55
N ILE A 115 3.89 13.03 11.48
CA ILE A 115 5.15 13.77 11.53
C ILE A 115 5.42 14.20 12.96
N THR A 116 6.54 13.74 13.51
CA THR A 116 7.05 14.13 14.83
C THR A 116 8.29 14.97 14.67
N PHE A 117 8.42 16.03 15.47
CA PHE A 117 9.56 16.94 15.44
C PHE A 117 9.70 17.71 16.76
N ASN A 118 10.89 18.25 17.01
CA ASN A 118 11.16 19.16 18.11
C ASN A 118 11.41 20.58 17.56
N PRO A 119 10.53 21.54 17.85
CA PRO A 119 10.77 22.95 17.51
C PRO A 119 12.04 23.48 18.18
N GLN A 120 12.74 24.41 17.53
CA GLN A 120 13.91 25.08 18.12
C GLN A 120 13.75 26.61 18.19
N SER A 121 12.76 27.18 17.49
CA SER A 121 12.31 28.57 17.60
C SER A 121 10.85 28.67 18.01
N ASN A 122 10.47 29.89 18.42
CA ASN A 122 9.10 30.33 18.45
C ASN A 122 8.99 31.74 17.84
N VAL A 123 7.83 32.05 17.27
CA VAL A 123 7.48 33.39 16.79
C VAL A 123 5.98 33.58 16.94
N ALA A 124 5.55 34.76 17.36
CA ALA A 124 4.14 35.06 17.55
C ALA A 124 3.39 34.98 16.21
N GLY A 125 2.29 34.21 16.15
CA GLY A 125 1.55 33.95 14.93
C GLY A 125 2.35 33.19 13.86
N GLY A 126 3.39 32.44 14.26
CA GLY A 126 4.21 31.66 13.35
C GLY A 126 3.44 30.57 12.60
N ILE A 127 3.94 30.20 11.43
CA ILE A 127 3.34 29.16 10.58
C ILE A 127 4.35 28.04 10.41
N TRP A 128 3.93 26.83 10.80
CA TRP A 128 4.68 25.61 10.55
C TRP A 128 4.18 24.97 9.27
N GLN A 129 5.06 24.82 8.28
CA GLN A 129 4.77 24.21 6.98
C GLN A 129 5.43 22.83 6.90
N PHE A 130 4.64 21.84 6.49
CA PHE A 130 5.04 20.46 6.25
C PHE A 130 4.99 20.24 4.75
N LEU A 131 6.17 20.18 4.14
CA LEU A 131 6.35 20.12 2.70
C LEU A 131 6.55 18.65 2.30
N ILE A 132 5.50 18.02 1.77
CA ILE A 132 5.52 16.62 1.31
C ILE A 132 5.76 16.60 -0.19
N LYS A 133 6.68 15.75 -0.67
CA LYS A 133 7.08 15.73 -2.09
C LYS A 133 5.87 15.56 -3.00
N ALA A 134 5.69 16.46 -3.95
CA ALA A 134 4.72 16.39 -5.04
C ALA A 134 5.44 16.05 -6.34
N THR A 135 4.70 15.62 -7.37
CA THR A 135 5.30 15.38 -8.68
C THR A 135 5.85 16.67 -9.31
N ASP A 136 6.86 16.47 -10.16
CA ASP A 136 7.39 17.44 -11.11
C ASP A 136 7.47 16.85 -12.53
N GLY A 137 6.75 15.74 -12.77
CA GLY A 137 6.60 15.11 -14.07
C GLY A 137 5.79 15.99 -15.03
N THR A 138 6.14 15.94 -16.31
CA THR A 138 5.38 16.64 -17.35
C THR A 138 4.09 15.94 -17.73
N ASP A 139 4.03 14.63 -17.48
CA ASP A 139 2.90 13.75 -17.77
C ASP A 139 2.19 13.29 -16.48
N GLU A 140 2.44 13.98 -15.38
CA GLU A 140 1.94 13.69 -14.03
C GLU A 140 1.28 14.95 -13.47
N SER A 141 0.23 14.81 -12.66
CA SER A 141 -0.46 15.93 -12.04
C SER A 141 -0.58 15.66 -10.55
N TYR A 142 -0.11 16.60 -9.74
CA TYR A 142 -0.01 16.44 -8.29
C TYR A 142 -1.36 16.42 -7.54
N ASN A 143 -2.48 16.55 -8.23
CA ASN A 143 -3.82 16.64 -7.65
C ASN A 143 -4.96 16.15 -8.56
N ASP A 144 -4.72 15.08 -9.31
CA ASP A 144 -5.73 14.48 -10.20
C ASP A 144 -6.31 13.18 -9.65
N GLY A 145 -5.85 12.72 -8.47
CA GLY A 145 -6.28 11.48 -7.87
C GLY A 145 -5.65 10.24 -8.49
N ILE A 146 -4.68 10.41 -9.39
CA ILE A 146 -3.90 9.37 -10.02
C ILE A 146 -2.53 9.30 -9.33
N PRO A 147 -2.05 8.10 -8.97
CA PRO A 147 -0.73 7.96 -8.38
C PRO A 147 0.42 8.37 -9.32
N ASP A 148 1.24 9.31 -8.87
CA ASP A 148 2.45 9.78 -9.58
C ASP A 148 3.69 8.91 -9.30
N GLN A 149 4.73 8.94 -10.14
CA GLN A 149 6.02 8.29 -9.85
C GLN A 149 6.93 9.14 -8.97
N LYS A 150 6.84 10.47 -9.08
CA LYS A 150 7.84 11.38 -8.51
C LYS A 150 7.43 12.06 -7.19
N GLY A 151 6.23 11.79 -6.69
CA GLY A 151 5.73 12.38 -5.46
C GLY A 151 4.37 11.81 -5.06
N PHE A 152 3.87 12.31 -3.95
CA PHE A 152 2.52 12.05 -3.48
C PHE A 152 1.53 12.90 -4.27
N ASP A 153 0.35 12.35 -4.52
CA ASP A 153 -0.77 13.07 -5.14
C ASP A 153 -1.76 13.53 -4.05
N LEU A 154 -2.32 14.74 -4.22
CA LEU A 154 -3.20 15.40 -3.24
C LEU A 154 -4.63 14.82 -3.23
N GLY A 155 -4.99 14.01 -4.21
CA GLY A 155 -6.34 13.60 -4.55
C GLY A 155 -7.00 14.54 -5.56
N ALA A 156 -8.18 14.16 -6.05
CA ALA A 156 -8.91 14.89 -7.08
C ALA A 156 -9.99 15.81 -6.50
N ALA A 157 -10.20 16.97 -7.11
CA ALA A 157 -11.29 17.87 -6.73
C ALA A 157 -12.65 17.14 -6.82
N GLY A 158 -13.43 17.16 -5.74
CA GLY A 158 -14.73 16.51 -5.66
C GLY A 158 -14.71 15.03 -5.23
N ALA A 159 -13.54 14.40 -5.10
CA ALA A 159 -13.40 13.05 -4.54
C ALA A 159 -12.01 12.83 -3.90
N ASN A 160 -11.97 12.60 -2.59
CA ASN A 160 -10.78 12.22 -1.83
C ASN A 160 -9.59 13.21 -1.85
N ILE A 161 -9.82 14.50 -2.18
CA ILE A 161 -8.79 15.55 -2.03
C ILE A 161 -8.50 15.86 -0.56
N LEU A 162 -7.22 15.95 -0.20
CA LEU A 162 -6.80 16.32 1.15
C LEU A 162 -7.28 17.75 1.49
N THR A 163 -7.96 17.89 2.64
CA THR A 163 -8.46 19.19 3.11
C THR A 163 -7.88 19.55 4.47
N ALA A 164 -8.12 20.79 4.92
CA ALA A 164 -7.77 21.22 6.27
C ALA A 164 -8.40 20.35 7.37
N GLY A 165 -9.60 19.79 7.14
CA GLY A 165 -10.27 18.88 8.08
C GLY A 165 -9.58 17.52 8.25
N ASP A 166 -8.66 17.18 7.35
CA ASP A 166 -7.86 15.95 7.40
C ASP A 166 -6.50 16.16 8.10
N VAL A 167 -6.23 17.36 8.62
CA VAL A 167 -4.95 17.70 9.24
C VAL A 167 -5.17 18.04 10.71
N THR A 168 -4.45 17.33 11.59
CA THR A 168 -4.42 17.65 13.03
C THR A 168 -3.12 18.35 13.36
N CYS A 169 -3.24 19.61 13.77
CA CYS A 169 -2.12 20.45 14.15
C CYS A 169 -1.88 20.45 15.67
N PRO A 170 -0.62 20.59 16.12
CA PRO A 170 -0.29 20.74 17.53
C PRO A 170 -0.66 22.15 18.03
N TRP A 171 -0.69 22.30 19.36
CA TRP A 171 -0.82 23.59 20.05
C TRP A 171 -2.11 24.38 19.74
N GLY A 172 -3.13 23.72 19.20
CA GLY A 172 -4.35 24.40 18.76
C GLY A 172 -4.15 25.28 17.52
N ALA A 173 -3.05 25.10 16.78
CA ALA A 173 -2.82 25.78 15.52
C ALA A 173 -3.89 25.40 14.49
N THR A 174 -4.22 26.34 13.61
CA THR A 174 -5.22 26.15 12.56
C THR A 174 -4.57 25.50 11.34
N ALA A 175 -5.16 24.39 10.90
CA ALA A 175 -4.70 23.68 9.73
C ALA A 175 -5.11 24.37 8.42
N SER A 176 -4.26 24.30 7.41
CA SER A 176 -4.61 24.58 6.02
C SER A 176 -3.84 23.66 5.08
N VAL A 177 -4.39 23.46 3.88
CA VAL A 177 -3.73 22.77 2.77
C VAL A 177 -3.64 23.78 1.63
N GLY A 178 -2.43 24.19 1.29
CA GLY A 178 -2.13 25.14 0.23
C GLY A 178 -1.82 24.47 -1.10
N THR A 179 -1.43 25.29 -2.09
CA THR A 179 -0.92 24.80 -3.38
C THR A 179 0.51 24.27 -3.24
N THR A 180 1.03 23.65 -4.29
CA THR A 180 2.43 23.23 -4.34
C THR A 180 3.39 24.43 -4.27
N THR A 181 4.56 24.24 -3.64
CA THR A 181 5.68 25.18 -3.64
C THR A 181 6.94 24.49 -4.16
N SER A 182 7.88 25.27 -4.71
CA SER A 182 9.18 24.76 -5.13
C SER A 182 10.23 24.94 -4.04
N VAL A 183 11.11 23.95 -3.92
CA VAL A 183 12.29 23.99 -3.05
C VAL A 183 13.50 23.63 -3.89
N THR A 184 14.48 24.53 -3.93
CA THR A 184 15.73 24.36 -4.67
C THR A 184 16.86 24.06 -3.69
N THR A 185 17.53 22.91 -3.86
CA THR A 185 18.59 22.44 -2.95
C THR A 185 19.78 21.87 -3.71
N GLY A 186 20.93 21.77 -3.04
CA GLY A 186 22.13 21.11 -3.55
C GLY A 186 23.01 21.95 -4.48
N THR A 187 24.15 21.35 -4.88
CA THR A 187 25.11 21.90 -5.84
C THR A 187 25.54 20.78 -6.79
N PRO A 188 25.18 20.81 -8.09
CA PRO A 188 24.34 21.80 -8.75
C PRO A 188 22.91 21.82 -8.18
N SER A 189 22.24 22.97 -8.28
CA SER A 189 20.91 23.18 -7.73
C SER A 189 19.87 22.34 -8.44
N VAL A 190 19.07 21.59 -7.68
CA VAL A 190 17.91 20.84 -8.16
C VAL A 190 16.65 21.42 -7.53
N THR A 191 15.68 21.75 -8.37
CA THR A 191 14.35 22.24 -7.95
C THR A 191 13.36 21.09 -7.93
N SER A 192 12.65 20.93 -6.82
CA SER A 192 11.58 19.96 -6.64
C SER A 192 10.33 20.63 -6.09
N TYR A 193 9.17 20.01 -6.29
CA TYR A 193 7.88 20.55 -5.86
C TYR A 193 7.31 19.78 -4.68
N TYR A 194 6.56 20.47 -3.82
CA TYR A 194 6.04 19.94 -2.57
C TYR A 194 4.64 20.47 -2.29
N HIS A 195 3.74 19.59 -1.83
CA HIS A 195 2.48 19.97 -1.21
C HIS A 195 2.74 20.78 0.06
N VAL A 196 2.00 21.87 0.24
CA VAL A 196 2.15 22.74 1.42
C VAL A 196 1.01 22.45 2.39
N ILE A 197 1.30 21.73 3.47
CA ILE A 197 0.38 21.56 4.60
C ILE A 197 0.83 22.51 5.70
N GLN A 198 -0.07 23.30 6.28
CA GLN A 198 0.30 24.32 7.26
C GLN A 198 -0.45 24.14 8.59
N CYS A 199 0.23 24.50 9.67
CA CYS A 199 -0.31 24.71 10.99
C CYS A 199 0.03 26.15 11.42
N ALA A 200 -0.94 27.05 11.30
CA ALA A 200 -0.78 28.47 11.64
C ALA A 200 -1.19 28.71 13.11
N LEU A 201 -0.29 29.30 13.89
CA LEU A 201 -0.59 29.72 15.26
C LEU A 201 -1.56 30.91 15.26
N GLY A 202 -2.38 31.01 16.31
CA GLY A 202 -3.25 32.17 16.50
C GLY A 202 -2.47 33.48 16.62
N ALA A 203 -3.14 34.62 16.36
CA ALA A 203 -2.50 35.92 16.50
C ALA A 203 -2.01 36.14 17.94
N GLY A 204 -0.71 36.41 18.11
CA GLY A 204 -0.07 36.55 19.42
C GLY A 204 0.33 35.24 20.10
N GLU A 205 -0.13 34.09 19.58
CA GLU A 205 0.21 32.77 20.12
C GLU A 205 1.59 32.30 19.65
N THR A 206 2.24 31.46 20.45
CA THR A 206 3.57 30.92 20.16
C THR A 206 3.61 29.41 20.40
N ASN A 207 4.52 28.70 19.73
CA ASN A 207 4.80 27.29 20.02
C ASN A 207 5.87 27.16 21.14
N PRO A 208 5.92 26.01 21.83
CA PRO A 208 7.05 25.65 22.69
C PRO A 208 8.33 25.49 21.88
N THR A 209 9.48 25.85 22.45
CA THR A 209 10.83 25.66 21.87
C THR A 209 11.52 24.37 22.31
N THR A 210 10.83 23.54 23.09
CA THR A 210 11.33 22.26 23.60
C THR A 210 10.21 21.22 23.62
N GLY A 211 10.59 19.95 23.57
CA GLY A 211 9.65 18.83 23.57
C GLY A 211 9.24 18.38 22.15
N SER A 212 8.68 17.18 22.09
CA SER A 212 8.20 16.58 20.84
C SER A 212 6.79 17.07 20.53
N SER A 213 6.57 17.44 19.27
CA SER A 213 5.29 17.85 18.73
C SER A 213 4.93 16.97 17.54
N THR A 214 3.63 16.82 17.29
CA THR A 214 3.12 15.89 16.28
C THR A 214 2.10 16.58 15.40
N VAL A 215 2.22 16.36 14.10
CA VAL A 215 1.22 16.71 13.09
C VAL A 215 0.75 15.43 12.44
N VAL A 216 -0.56 15.29 12.28
CA VAL A 216 -1.15 14.18 11.53
C VAL A 216 -1.73 14.75 10.24
N ILE A 217 -1.32 14.20 9.10
CA ILE A 217 -1.79 14.58 7.77
C ILE A 217 -2.52 13.38 7.18
N GLY A 218 -3.82 13.55 6.95
CA GLY A 218 -4.72 12.53 6.45
C GLY A 218 -5.67 12.01 7.53
N ASN A 219 -6.92 11.81 7.14
CA ASN A 219 -7.95 11.14 7.94
C ASN A 219 -8.98 10.50 7.01
N THR A 220 -10.05 11.24 6.68
CA THR A 220 -11.06 10.78 5.72
C THR A 220 -10.41 10.77 4.33
N ASN A 221 -9.83 11.91 3.94
CA ASN A 221 -9.00 12.05 2.76
C ASN A 221 -7.53 11.93 3.16
N LYS A 222 -6.69 11.43 2.26
CA LYS A 222 -5.29 11.11 2.52
C LYS A 222 -4.48 11.38 1.26
N LEU A 223 -3.20 11.72 1.42
CA LEU A 223 -2.27 11.76 0.29
C LEU A 223 -2.17 10.37 -0.35
N ILE A 224 -2.20 10.33 -1.68
CA ILE A 224 -2.00 9.12 -2.45
C ILE A 224 -0.51 8.87 -2.54
N ASN A 225 -0.08 7.68 -2.13
CA ASN A 225 1.29 7.25 -2.20
C ASN A 225 1.73 7.16 -3.67
N PRO A 226 2.97 7.56 -3.99
CA PRO A 226 3.55 7.37 -5.30
C PRO A 226 3.49 5.91 -5.78
N THR A 227 3.61 5.74 -7.09
CA THR A 227 3.94 4.47 -7.75
C THR A 227 5.45 4.28 -7.80
N LYS A 228 5.88 3.13 -8.30
CA LYS A 228 7.30 2.80 -8.45
C LYS A 228 8.05 3.88 -9.25
N GLY A 229 9.12 4.41 -8.63
CA GLY A 229 9.93 5.49 -9.18
C GLY A 229 10.70 5.10 -10.45
N ILE A 230 10.94 6.10 -11.31
CA ILE A 230 11.56 5.94 -12.64
C ILE A 230 12.99 5.35 -12.58
N GLY A 231 13.71 5.54 -11.46
CA GLY A 231 15.10 5.09 -11.29
C GLY A 231 15.27 3.81 -10.46
N ASN A 232 14.23 3.35 -9.77
CA ASN A 232 14.27 2.12 -8.99
C ASN A 232 13.58 1.01 -9.76
N THR A 233 14.35 0.17 -10.44
CA THR A 233 13.81 -0.94 -11.22
C THR A 233 13.77 -2.24 -10.43
N VAL A 234 14.37 -2.28 -9.24
CA VAL A 234 14.53 -3.50 -8.45
C VAL A 234 13.45 -3.54 -7.38
N GLU A 235 12.64 -4.59 -7.39
CA GLU A 235 11.61 -4.78 -6.37
C GLU A 235 12.22 -5.04 -4.98
N GLY A 236 11.53 -4.57 -3.94
CA GLY A 236 11.98 -4.76 -2.55
C GLY A 236 13.05 -3.77 -2.11
N TYR A 237 13.38 -2.78 -2.94
CA TYR A 237 14.16 -1.61 -2.55
C TYR A 237 13.23 -0.43 -2.33
N ALA A 238 13.44 0.30 -1.24
CA ALA A 238 12.58 1.42 -0.92
C ALA A 238 12.88 2.63 -1.82
N ASP A 239 11.82 3.27 -2.32
CA ASP A 239 11.84 4.59 -2.90
C ASP A 239 11.85 5.65 -1.79
N LEU A 240 12.83 6.56 -1.88
CA LEU A 240 13.08 7.58 -0.87
C LEU A 240 12.61 8.96 -1.34
N TYR A 241 11.63 9.51 -0.64
CA TYR A 241 11.10 10.85 -0.88
C TYR A 241 11.55 11.79 0.23
N THR A 242 12.09 12.95 -0.16
CA THR A 242 12.44 13.99 0.82
C THR A 242 11.17 14.69 1.29
N PHE A 243 11.12 15.07 2.56
CA PHE A 243 10.16 16.05 3.06
C PHE A 243 10.87 17.14 3.85
N TYR A 244 10.21 18.29 4.01
CA TYR A 244 10.74 19.39 4.81
C TYR A 244 9.74 19.86 5.87
N ILE A 245 10.27 20.34 6.98
CA ILE A 245 9.55 21.15 7.96
C ILE A 245 10.15 22.55 7.93
N ARG A 246 9.30 23.54 7.66
CA ARG A 246 9.69 24.95 7.57
C ARG A 246 8.91 25.76 8.58
N HIS A 247 9.59 26.63 9.31
CA HIS A 247 8.96 27.57 10.22
C HIS A 247 9.07 28.99 9.66
N THR A 248 7.93 29.67 9.50
CA THR A 248 7.87 31.05 9.03
C THR A 248 7.26 31.96 10.08
N ASP A 249 7.52 33.26 9.95
CA ASP A 249 6.72 34.27 10.66
C ASP A 249 5.27 34.32 10.11
N SER A 250 4.46 35.18 10.72
CA SER A 250 3.05 35.39 10.32
C SER A 250 2.90 35.99 8.92
N GLY A 251 3.98 36.51 8.33
CA GLY A 251 4.03 37.03 6.96
C GLY A 251 4.47 35.99 5.94
N GLY A 252 4.77 34.76 6.35
CA GLY A 252 5.23 33.68 5.47
C GLY A 252 6.74 33.72 5.18
N THR A 253 7.52 34.53 5.88
CA THR A 253 8.99 34.58 5.70
C THR A 253 9.65 33.50 6.57
N PRO A 254 10.49 32.61 6.00
CA PRO A 254 11.25 31.63 6.79
C PRO A 254 12.11 32.31 7.84
N ILE A 255 12.04 31.84 9.09
CA ILE A 255 12.81 32.39 10.21
C ILE A 255 14.01 31.52 10.61
N GLU A 256 14.08 30.31 10.05
CA GLU A 256 15.17 29.35 10.22
C GLU A 256 15.33 28.48 8.96
N PRO A 257 16.46 27.77 8.81
CA PRO A 257 16.61 26.80 7.72
C PRO A 257 15.58 25.68 7.81
N ASP A 258 15.14 25.17 6.66
CA ASP A 258 14.24 24.03 6.60
C ASP A 258 14.90 22.78 7.20
N ALA A 259 14.17 22.06 8.06
CA ALA A 259 14.56 20.74 8.53
C ALA A 259 14.18 19.69 7.49
N GLN A 260 15.07 18.71 7.21
CA GLN A 260 14.89 17.74 6.12
C GLN A 260 14.85 16.30 6.60
N GLY A 261 13.82 15.54 6.19
CA GLY A 261 13.71 14.11 6.47
C GLY A 261 13.47 13.28 5.21
N LYS A 262 13.35 11.95 5.39
CA LYS A 262 13.07 10.99 4.32
C LYS A 262 11.85 10.14 4.67
N ILE A 263 11.01 9.91 3.66
CA ILE A 263 9.92 8.95 3.65
C ILE A 263 10.35 7.79 2.75
N ALA A 264 10.22 6.57 3.24
CA ALA A 264 10.57 5.36 2.51
C ALA A 264 9.28 4.59 2.17
N LEU A 265 9.05 4.38 0.87
CA LEU A 265 7.97 3.53 0.35
C LEU A 265 8.58 2.31 -0.30
N ILE A 266 7.94 1.16 -0.19
CA ILE A 266 8.44 -0.10 -0.73
C ILE A 266 7.29 -0.88 -1.33
N GLU A 267 7.55 -1.64 -2.40
CA GLU A 267 6.55 -2.62 -2.85
C GLU A 267 6.27 -3.61 -1.72
N ALA A 268 5.01 -4.00 -1.60
CA ALA A 268 4.67 -4.97 -0.58
C ALA A 268 5.20 -6.37 -0.93
N VAL A 269 5.61 -7.11 0.09
CA VAL A 269 6.13 -8.48 -0.08
C VAL A 269 4.98 -9.46 -0.11
N ARG A 270 4.80 -10.14 -1.24
CA ARG A 270 3.89 -11.28 -1.34
C ARG A 270 4.63 -12.58 -1.02
N VAL A 271 4.23 -13.22 0.07
CA VAL A 271 4.69 -14.58 0.41
C VAL A 271 3.67 -15.57 -0.17
N THR A 272 4.07 -16.29 -1.20
CA THR A 272 3.30 -17.43 -1.71
C THR A 272 3.91 -18.73 -1.21
N ALA A 273 3.06 -19.65 -0.73
CA ALA A 273 3.46 -21.00 -0.42
C ALA A 273 2.73 -21.94 -1.38
N THR A 274 3.48 -22.64 -2.23
CA THR A 274 2.92 -23.76 -2.98
C THR A 274 2.76 -24.92 -2.00
N VAL A 275 1.52 -25.26 -1.68
CA VAL A 275 1.22 -26.49 -0.96
C VAL A 275 0.86 -27.53 -2.00
N ASP A 276 1.76 -28.47 -2.25
CA ASP A 276 1.44 -29.57 -3.15
C ASP A 276 0.24 -30.34 -2.60
N PRO A 277 -0.78 -30.59 -3.45
CA PRO A 277 -1.93 -31.35 -3.02
C PRO A 277 -1.48 -32.77 -2.66
N THR A 278 -1.77 -33.17 -1.43
CA THR A 278 -1.51 -34.53 -0.96
C THR A 278 -2.82 -35.28 -0.84
N LEU A 279 -2.80 -36.53 -1.29
CA LEU A 279 -3.78 -37.54 -0.98
C LEU A 279 -3.10 -38.55 -0.07
N THR A 280 -3.49 -38.56 1.19
CA THR A 280 -2.99 -39.56 2.15
C THR A 280 -4.00 -40.70 2.23
N PHE A 281 -3.54 -41.89 1.84
CA PHE A 281 -4.27 -43.14 1.99
C PHE A 281 -3.79 -43.86 3.25
N THR A 282 -4.72 -44.20 4.12
CA THR A 282 -4.44 -44.96 5.34
C THR A 282 -5.21 -46.27 5.30
N ILE A 283 -4.53 -47.37 5.60
CA ILE A 283 -5.09 -48.72 5.75
C ILE A 283 -4.63 -49.23 7.12
N ASP A 284 -5.55 -49.24 8.08
CA ASP A 284 -5.27 -49.72 9.44
C ASP A 284 -6.10 -50.97 9.73
N THR A 285 -5.65 -51.84 10.65
CA THR A 285 -6.49 -52.94 11.15
C THR A 285 -7.56 -52.41 12.10
N THR A 286 -8.76 -52.98 12.04
CA THR A 286 -9.82 -52.73 13.04
C THR A 286 -9.73 -53.80 14.13
N ASP A 287 -8.93 -53.57 15.16
CA ASP A 287 -8.60 -54.56 16.22
C ASP A 287 -9.75 -54.86 17.22
N THR A 288 -11.00 -54.48 16.93
CA THR A 288 -12.13 -54.81 17.80
C THR A 288 -12.93 -55.98 17.26
N ILE A 289 -12.48 -57.18 17.62
CA ILE A 289 -13.27 -58.42 17.55
C ILE A 289 -14.62 -58.17 18.25
N GLY A 290 -15.73 -58.46 17.56
CA GLY A 290 -17.09 -58.23 18.07
C GLY A 290 -17.77 -56.91 17.65
N SER A 291 -17.13 -56.06 16.84
CA SER A 291 -17.80 -54.85 16.31
C SER A 291 -18.77 -55.17 15.16
N THR A 292 -19.86 -54.40 15.06
CA THR A 292 -20.84 -54.40 13.95
C THR A 292 -20.50 -53.33 12.91
N ALA A 293 -19.22 -53.19 12.58
CA ALA A 293 -18.71 -52.10 11.74
C ALA A 293 -19.26 -52.13 10.29
N CYS A 294 -19.84 -53.25 9.87
CA CYS A 294 -20.50 -53.42 8.56
C CYS A 294 -22.04 -53.43 8.66
N GLY A 295 -22.61 -52.92 9.75
CA GLY A 295 -24.05 -52.85 9.98
C GLY A 295 -24.57 -53.85 11.02
N PRO A 296 -25.82 -53.71 11.48
CA PRO A 296 -26.40 -54.60 12.49
C PRO A 296 -26.49 -56.03 11.96
N GLY A 297 -25.84 -56.99 12.64
CA GLY A 297 -25.92 -58.43 12.32
C GLY A 297 -24.67 -59.04 11.68
N THR A 298 -23.68 -58.24 11.25
CA THR A 298 -22.38 -58.72 10.77
C THR A 298 -21.33 -58.61 11.88
N VAL A 299 -21.29 -59.62 12.75
CA VAL A 299 -20.32 -59.70 13.85
C VAL A 299 -19.03 -60.35 13.33
N LEU A 300 -17.91 -59.67 13.53
CA LEU A 300 -16.58 -60.22 13.29
C LEU A 300 -16.29 -61.36 14.27
N SER A 301 -16.18 -62.58 13.76
CA SER A 301 -15.76 -63.76 14.53
C SER A 301 -14.55 -64.43 13.87
N SER A 302 -13.78 -65.17 14.66
CA SER A 302 -12.59 -65.92 14.21
C SER A 302 -12.88 -67.00 13.16
N ALA A 303 -14.15 -67.21 12.79
CA ALA A 303 -14.62 -68.21 11.83
C ALA A 303 -15.09 -67.60 10.50
N GLN A 304 -14.97 -66.28 10.26
CA GLN A 304 -15.40 -65.69 8.99
C GLN A 304 -14.41 -65.94 7.85
N THR A 305 -14.93 -66.49 6.74
CA THR A 305 -14.28 -66.59 5.43
C THR A 305 -14.13 -65.19 4.82
N ASN A 306 -12.98 -64.54 5.04
CA ASN A 306 -12.39 -63.41 4.29
C ASN A 306 -11.24 -62.69 5.05
N VAL A 307 -10.72 -63.27 6.14
CA VAL A 307 -9.57 -62.73 6.90
C VAL A 307 -8.21 -62.84 6.18
N THR A 308 -8.18 -63.42 4.97
CA THR A 308 -6.96 -63.62 4.15
C THR A 308 -7.09 -63.00 2.76
N ALA A 309 -7.86 -61.94 2.60
CA ALA A 309 -7.94 -61.23 1.32
C ALA A 309 -6.57 -60.60 1.00
N THR A 310 -5.85 -61.17 0.02
CA THR A 310 -4.58 -60.62 -0.52
C THR A 310 -4.80 -59.40 -1.41
N ALA A 311 -6.07 -59.07 -1.71
CA ALA A 311 -6.48 -57.86 -2.41
C ALA A 311 -7.86 -57.43 -1.90
N VAL A 312 -8.05 -56.13 -1.69
CA VAL A 312 -9.36 -55.54 -1.34
C VAL A 312 -9.91 -54.89 -2.62
N PRO A 313 -10.98 -55.43 -3.23
CA PRO A 313 -11.58 -54.81 -4.40
C PRO A 313 -12.32 -53.53 -3.99
N PHE A 314 -11.83 -52.37 -4.45
CA PHE A 314 -12.42 -51.07 -4.15
C PHE A 314 -13.34 -50.59 -5.29
N GLY A 315 -14.45 -49.94 -4.90
CA GLY A 315 -15.16 -48.99 -5.76
C GLY A 315 -14.63 -47.57 -5.55
N SER A 316 -15.44 -46.55 -5.84
CA SER A 316 -15.08 -45.15 -5.57
C SER A 316 -15.08 -44.85 -4.06
N VAL A 317 -13.97 -44.31 -3.53
CA VAL A 317 -13.86 -43.83 -2.13
C VAL A 317 -13.93 -42.30 -2.13
N ALA A 318 -14.86 -41.73 -1.36
CA ALA A 318 -15.01 -40.28 -1.27
C ALA A 318 -13.94 -39.67 -0.34
N ILE A 319 -13.39 -38.51 -0.74
CA ILE A 319 -12.45 -37.74 0.09
C ILE A 319 -13.15 -37.26 1.37
N GLY A 320 -12.52 -37.47 2.52
CA GLY A 320 -13.09 -37.15 3.84
C GLY A 320 -14.05 -38.20 4.38
N SER A 321 -14.21 -39.34 3.70
CA SER A 321 -14.96 -40.49 4.21
C SER A 321 -14.02 -41.53 4.80
N THR A 322 -14.55 -42.29 5.76
CA THR A 322 -13.94 -43.54 6.23
C THR A 322 -14.79 -44.70 5.73
N ALA A 323 -14.15 -45.69 5.12
CA ALA A 323 -14.79 -46.93 4.71
C ALA A 323 -14.28 -48.06 5.59
N ASN A 324 -15.18 -48.80 6.23
CA ASN A 324 -14.85 -49.97 7.05
C ASN A 324 -15.21 -51.24 6.28
N GLN A 325 -14.24 -52.14 6.14
CA GLN A 325 -14.53 -53.52 5.76
C GLN A 325 -13.89 -54.44 6.79
N LEU A 326 -14.73 -55.16 7.55
CA LEU A 326 -14.46 -56.31 8.41
C LEU A 326 -13.09 -56.37 9.16
N ALA A 327 -11.94 -56.37 8.48
CA ALA A 327 -10.61 -56.38 9.09
C ALA A 327 -9.83 -55.04 9.02
N GLN A 328 -10.27 -54.08 8.18
CA GLN A 328 -9.51 -52.88 7.84
C GLN A 328 -10.38 -51.62 7.81
N ARG A 329 -9.81 -50.51 8.29
CA ARG A 329 -10.34 -49.15 8.15
C ARG A 329 -9.54 -48.42 7.08
N LEU A 330 -10.25 -47.83 6.14
CA LEU A 330 -9.69 -46.98 5.10
C LEU A 330 -10.06 -45.52 5.34
N GLY A 331 -9.06 -44.65 5.27
CA GLY A 331 -9.22 -43.20 5.30
C GLY A 331 -8.56 -42.57 4.08
N VAL A 332 -9.25 -41.62 3.46
CA VAL A 332 -8.68 -40.73 2.46
C VAL A 332 -8.88 -39.30 2.93
N ILE A 333 -7.78 -38.63 3.26
CA ILE A 333 -7.77 -37.21 3.60
C ILE A 333 -6.95 -36.44 2.58
N THR A 334 -7.31 -35.17 2.42
CA THR A 334 -6.56 -34.22 1.61
C THR A 334 -6.25 -32.97 2.42
N ASN A 335 -5.10 -32.37 2.13
CA ASN A 335 -4.73 -31.04 2.64
C ASN A 335 -5.37 -29.89 1.85
N LEU A 336 -6.12 -30.18 0.77
CA LEU A 336 -6.88 -29.19 0.01
C LEU A 336 -8.13 -28.78 0.79
N ARG A 337 -8.35 -27.47 0.96
CA ARG A 337 -9.67 -26.97 1.35
C ARG A 337 -10.64 -27.13 0.18
N LYS A 338 -11.88 -27.53 0.48
CA LYS A 338 -13.01 -27.37 -0.45
C LYS A 338 -13.31 -25.89 -0.68
#